data_AF-A0A2H5YPP4-F1
#
_entry.id   AF-A0A2H5YPP4-F1
#
_cell.length_a   1.000
_cell.length_b   1.000
_cell.length_c   1.000
_cell.angle_alpha   90.00
_cell.angle_beta   90.00
_cell.angle_gamma   90.00
#
_symmetry.space_group_name_H-M   'P 1'
#
loop_
_entity.id
_entity.type
_entity.pdbx_description
1 polymer ?
#
loop_
_entity_poly.entity_id
_entity_poly.type
_entity_poly.pdbx_seq_one_letter_code
_entity_poly.pdbx_strand_id
1 'polypeptide(L)'
;MLTLHVLTEDGRPVERLVYRNERGGRFHYRPPRFQIVAELRDLAPDRALRYRLSLPAGWLALPDQQLSALGDRPVLWLVFPQGRPRAFEHQISVTVFDRGRAIARAERSLGIELYGESPFDPARDRLPWANRASEFGPVEPDERYFRATYRLVLFPEAFRRGLYRIVVRMTSEGSGPPGGVCSGMARAALARSLGMLRAEGEELREQVIVLHGRQLTDRALLAGTLQFFWPSPRRAYQRFIDDLLRRGWSDLCFDVNVPKPWRRDVIRALLGQGHTVVPYAFRQREPEQAEVLVWDPSRPEAAGETVITLDLQRDRYRYPPLVDYEDAVTIVAVRQHAYLHGRTAMLSSLASLVLFSPRARRAAIGVAASLALSLGLLKLARR
;
A
#
# COMPACT_ATOMS: atom_id res chain seq x y z
N MET A 1 -32.51 12.50 33.17
CA MET A 1 -31.23 12.49 32.39
C MET A 1 -31.40 11.65 31.11
N LEU A 2 -30.83 12.04 29.95
CA LEU A 2 -30.86 11.23 28.72
C LEU A 2 -29.59 10.39 28.56
N THR A 3 -29.73 9.09 28.41
CA THR A 3 -28.63 8.15 28.14
C THR A 3 -28.79 7.55 26.74
N LEU A 4 -27.67 7.32 26.06
CA LEU A 4 -27.62 6.77 24.72
C LEU A 4 -26.71 5.53 24.68
N HIS A 5 -27.27 4.40 24.28
CA HIS A 5 -26.54 3.15 24.11
C HIS A 5 -26.48 2.77 22.64
N VAL A 6 -25.31 2.32 22.19
CA VAL A 6 -25.09 1.77 20.84
C VAL A 6 -24.74 0.31 21.02
N LEU A 7 -25.60 -0.60 20.54
CA LEU A 7 -25.57 -2.01 20.87
C LEU A 7 -25.61 -2.87 19.60
N THR A 8 -25.03 -4.05 19.62
CA THR A 8 -25.28 -5.10 18.62
C THR A 8 -26.69 -5.67 18.81
N GLU A 9 -27.16 -6.50 17.88
CA GLU A 9 -28.48 -7.14 18.00
C GLU A 9 -28.57 -8.10 19.19
N ASP A 10 -27.44 -8.67 19.63
CA ASP A 10 -27.32 -9.48 20.83
C ASP A 10 -27.06 -8.66 22.11
N GLY A 11 -27.18 -7.33 22.04
CA GLY A 11 -27.14 -6.44 23.20
C GLY A 11 -25.74 -6.07 23.70
N ARG A 12 -24.67 -6.35 22.95
CA ARG A 12 -23.29 -5.97 23.34
C ARG A 12 -22.99 -4.53 22.92
N PRO A 13 -22.24 -3.75 23.71
CA PRO A 13 -21.83 -2.41 23.31
C PRO A 13 -21.03 -2.40 21.99
N VAL A 14 -21.35 -1.46 21.11
CA VAL A 14 -20.60 -1.19 19.87
C VAL A 14 -19.85 0.12 20.04
N GLU A 15 -18.53 0.01 20.14
CA GLU A 15 -17.65 1.18 20.20
C GLU A 15 -16.98 1.48 18.86
N ARG A 16 -16.94 0.47 17.97
CA ARG A 16 -16.28 0.55 16.68
C ARG A 16 -16.98 -0.30 15.63
N LEU A 17 -17.15 0.26 14.44
CA LEU A 17 -17.53 -0.50 13.24
C LEU A 17 -16.29 -0.80 12.41
N VAL A 18 -16.29 -1.95 11.73
CA VAL A 18 -15.25 -2.29 10.77
C VAL A 18 -15.81 -2.18 9.37
N TYR A 19 -15.28 -1.25 8.56
CA TYR A 19 -15.58 -1.16 7.14
C TYR A 19 -14.58 -2.04 6.37
N ARG A 20 -15.05 -3.21 5.93
CA ARG A 20 -14.20 -4.25 5.34
C ARG A 20 -14.79 -4.90 4.12
N ASN A 21 -13.94 -5.51 3.30
CA ASN A 21 -14.37 -6.47 2.30
C ASN A 21 -14.10 -7.91 2.74
N GLU A 22 -14.75 -8.83 2.04
CA GLU A 22 -14.21 -10.17 1.84
C GLU A 22 -13.11 -10.09 0.78
N ARG A 23 -12.17 -11.04 0.81
CA ARG A 23 -11.01 -11.04 -0.09
C ARG A 23 -11.41 -10.90 -1.56
N GLY A 24 -11.03 -9.79 -2.20
CA GLY A 24 -11.43 -9.48 -3.59
C GLY A 24 -12.87 -9.01 -3.79
N GLY A 25 -13.67 -8.95 -2.72
CA GLY A 25 -15.07 -8.55 -2.72
C GLY A 25 -15.29 -7.07 -2.45
N ARG A 26 -16.57 -6.70 -2.27
CA ARG A 26 -17.01 -5.33 -1.97
C ARG A 26 -16.91 -5.02 -0.48
N PHE A 27 -16.65 -3.75 -0.18
CA PHE A 27 -16.61 -3.27 1.20
C PHE A 27 -18.02 -3.10 1.77
N HIS A 28 -18.16 -3.43 3.05
CA HIS A 28 -19.37 -3.34 3.85
C HIS A 28 -19.00 -3.13 5.33
N TYR A 29 -19.95 -2.63 6.12
CA TYR A 29 -19.76 -2.50 7.56
C TYR A 29 -20.00 -3.82 8.29
N ARG A 30 -19.23 -4.05 9.36
CA ARG A 30 -19.47 -5.10 10.36
C ARG A 30 -19.60 -4.47 11.77
N PRO A 31 -20.69 -4.78 12.51
CA PRO A 31 -21.88 -5.48 12.04
C PRO A 31 -22.62 -4.71 10.92
N PRO A 32 -23.43 -5.38 10.08
CA PRO A 32 -24.15 -4.73 8.97
C PRO A 32 -25.31 -3.85 9.45
N ARG A 33 -25.71 -4.01 10.72
CA ARG A 33 -26.70 -3.21 11.42
C ARG A 33 -26.45 -3.27 12.93
N PHE A 34 -26.92 -2.27 13.66
CA PHE A 34 -26.78 -2.18 15.11
C PHE A 34 -27.96 -1.38 15.70
N GLN A 35 -28.18 -1.48 17.00
CA GLN A 35 -29.26 -0.81 17.72
C GLN A 35 -28.76 0.47 18.40
N ILE A 36 -29.61 1.49 18.41
CA ILE A 36 -29.46 2.67 19.24
C ILE A 36 -30.62 2.69 20.21
N VAL A 37 -30.32 2.74 21.51
CA VAL A 37 -31.31 2.82 22.58
C VAL A 37 -31.15 4.13 23.33
N ALA A 38 -32.21 4.94 23.36
CA ALA A 38 -32.26 6.18 24.11
C ALA A 38 -33.18 6.03 25.32
N GLU A 39 -32.66 6.33 26.50
CA GLU A 39 -33.38 6.24 27.77
C GLU A 39 -33.42 7.60 28.45
N LEU A 40 -34.63 8.09 28.71
CA LEU A 40 -34.84 9.36 29.38
C LEU A 40 -35.41 9.15 30.77
N ARG A 41 -34.62 9.49 31.79
CA ARG A 41 -35.02 9.39 33.20
C ARG A 41 -35.64 10.69 33.70
N ASP A 42 -36.44 10.58 34.77
CA ASP A 42 -36.97 11.69 35.58
C ASP A 42 -38.08 12.52 34.90
N LEU A 43 -38.91 11.89 34.07
CA LEU A 43 -40.06 12.54 33.40
C LEU A 43 -41.37 11.82 33.70
N ALA A 44 -42.48 12.58 33.66
CA ALA A 44 -43.82 12.04 33.85
C ALA A 44 -44.16 11.03 32.74
N PRO A 45 -44.68 9.83 33.08
CA PRO A 45 -44.82 8.72 32.15
C PRO A 45 -45.75 9.01 30.97
N ASP A 46 -46.82 9.78 31.19
CA ASP A 46 -47.83 10.06 30.15
C ASP A 46 -47.44 11.20 29.19
N ARG A 47 -46.20 11.70 29.27
CA ARG A 47 -45.76 12.83 28.46
C ARG A 47 -45.30 12.35 27.08
N ALA A 48 -46.04 12.72 26.03
CA ALA A 48 -45.65 12.45 24.65
C ALA A 48 -44.47 13.34 24.24
N LEU A 49 -43.33 12.72 23.93
CA LEU A 49 -42.09 13.37 23.55
C LEU A 49 -41.72 13.02 22.11
N ARG A 50 -41.07 13.95 21.42
CA ARG A 50 -40.53 13.72 20.09
C ARG A 50 -39.02 13.51 20.18
N TYR A 51 -38.55 12.39 19.66
CA TYR A 51 -37.15 12.05 19.59
C TYR A 51 -36.63 12.29 18.18
N ARG A 52 -35.42 12.84 18.06
CA ARG A 52 -34.70 12.99 16.80
C ARG A 52 -33.32 12.36 16.92
N LEU A 53 -33.09 11.33 16.12
CA LEU A 53 -31.80 10.71 15.90
C LEU A 53 -31.05 11.48 14.79
N SER A 54 -29.77 11.73 15.00
CA SER A 54 -28.85 12.25 13.99
C SER A 54 -27.78 11.21 13.71
N LEU A 55 -27.65 10.82 12.44
CA LEU A 55 -26.69 9.83 11.96
C LEU A 55 -25.75 10.43 10.92
N PRO A 56 -24.60 9.77 10.66
CA PRO A 56 -23.78 10.06 9.50
C PRO A 56 -24.57 10.03 8.19
N ALA A 57 -24.17 10.88 7.25
CA ALA A 57 -24.84 11.00 5.96
C ALA A 57 -24.89 9.65 5.21
N GLY A 58 -26.08 9.28 4.76
CA GLY A 58 -26.34 8.03 4.03
C GLY A 58 -26.71 6.84 4.92
N TRP A 59 -26.55 6.92 6.24
CA TRP A 59 -26.99 5.84 7.15
C TRP A 59 -28.51 5.86 7.30
N LEU A 60 -29.10 4.67 7.34
CA LEU A 60 -30.55 4.50 7.47
C LEU A 60 -30.92 4.04 8.87
N ALA A 61 -32.13 4.36 9.32
CA ALA A 61 -32.66 3.92 10.60
C ALA A 61 -34.09 3.41 10.44
N LEU A 62 -34.48 2.42 11.25
CA LEU A 62 -35.85 1.94 11.42
C LEU A 62 -36.24 1.96 12.91
N PRO A 63 -37.38 2.58 13.30
CA PRO A 63 -38.24 3.43 12.47
C PRO A 63 -37.47 4.69 12.02
N ASP A 64 -38.15 5.61 11.34
CA ASP A 64 -37.54 6.86 10.89
C ASP A 64 -36.77 7.57 12.02
N GLN A 65 -35.78 8.38 11.61
CA GLN A 65 -34.93 9.14 12.53
C GLN A 65 -35.71 10.11 13.43
N GLN A 66 -37.03 10.24 13.23
CA GLN A 66 -37.92 10.99 14.09
C GLN A 66 -39.09 10.10 14.48
N LEU A 67 -39.36 10.04 15.78
CA LEU A 67 -40.51 9.31 16.30
C LEU A 67 -41.07 10.01 17.53
N SER A 68 -42.32 9.70 17.85
CA SER A 68 -42.98 10.13 19.07
C SER A 68 -43.15 8.94 20.00
N ALA A 69 -42.78 9.08 21.26
CA ALA A 69 -42.90 8.04 22.27
C ALA A 69 -43.24 8.66 23.64
N LEU A 70 -43.80 7.85 24.52
CA LEU A 70 -44.01 8.23 25.92
C LEU A 70 -42.66 8.30 26.64
N GLY A 71 -42.54 9.26 27.57
CA GLY A 71 -41.27 9.58 28.23
C GLY A 71 -40.73 8.51 29.19
N ASP A 72 -41.55 7.53 29.57
CA ASP A 72 -41.18 6.42 30.45
C ASP A 72 -40.58 5.21 29.72
N ARG A 73 -40.65 5.18 28.38
CA ARG A 73 -40.20 4.02 27.59
C ARG A 73 -38.88 4.30 26.87
N PRO A 74 -37.96 3.33 26.84
CA PRO A 74 -36.79 3.42 25.99
C PRO A 74 -37.22 3.47 24.53
N VAL A 75 -36.52 4.31 23.77
CA VAL A 75 -36.71 4.42 22.33
C VAL A 75 -35.60 3.66 21.62
N LEU A 76 -35.97 2.80 20.68
CA LEU A 76 -35.04 1.97 19.93
C LEU A 76 -35.07 2.31 18.43
N TRP A 77 -33.88 2.44 17.84
CA TRP A 77 -33.67 2.43 16.41
C TRP A 77 -32.77 1.27 16.00
N LEU A 78 -33.08 0.63 14.89
CA LEU A 78 -32.18 -0.25 14.16
C LEU A 78 -31.50 0.55 13.04
N VAL A 79 -30.18 0.66 13.08
CA VAL A 79 -29.38 1.46 12.15
C VAL A 79 -28.65 0.58 11.16
N PHE A 80 -28.69 0.97 9.89
CA PHE A 80 -28.00 0.33 8.77
C PHE A 80 -26.92 1.28 8.25
N PRO A 81 -25.64 1.11 8.65
CA PRO A 81 -24.55 1.93 8.14
C PRO A 81 -24.32 1.69 6.65
N GLN A 82 -24.12 2.76 5.89
CA GLN A 82 -23.94 2.71 4.44
C GLN A 82 -22.89 3.70 3.95
N GLY A 83 -22.41 3.46 2.73
CA GLY A 83 -21.41 4.29 2.06
C GLY A 83 -19.99 4.07 2.58
N ARG A 84 -19.02 4.65 1.88
CA ARG A 84 -17.62 4.69 2.35
C ARG A 84 -17.51 5.68 3.51
N PRO A 85 -16.88 5.31 4.64
CA PRO A 85 -16.64 6.24 5.73
C PRO A 85 -15.77 7.41 5.27
N ARG A 86 -16.14 8.62 5.70
CA ARG A 86 -15.39 9.86 5.41
C ARG A 86 -14.45 10.27 6.55
N ALA A 87 -14.62 9.66 7.72
CA ALA A 87 -13.83 9.90 8.92
C ALA A 87 -13.65 8.58 9.68
N PHE A 88 -12.67 8.55 10.58
CA PHE A 88 -12.41 7.42 11.49
C PHE A 88 -13.25 7.48 12.77
N GLU A 89 -14.06 8.51 12.90
CA GLU A 89 -14.94 8.74 14.05
C GLU A 89 -16.26 9.35 13.56
N HIS A 90 -17.36 8.82 14.05
CA HIS A 90 -18.71 9.29 13.72
C HIS A 90 -19.48 9.61 15.00
N GLN A 91 -20.01 10.83 15.05
CA GLN A 91 -20.86 11.27 16.14
C GLN A 91 -22.31 10.89 15.86
N ILE A 92 -22.90 10.18 16.80
CA ILE A 92 -24.32 9.84 16.83
C ILE A 92 -24.94 10.64 17.95
N SER A 93 -26.10 11.25 17.71
CA SER A 93 -26.79 12.02 18.75
C SER A 93 -28.28 11.79 18.74
N VAL A 94 -28.89 11.77 19.92
CA VAL A 94 -30.34 11.81 20.09
C VAL A 94 -30.70 13.11 20.80
N THR A 95 -31.67 13.83 20.24
CA THR A 95 -32.24 15.04 20.86
C THR A 95 -33.72 14.79 21.15
N VAL A 96 -34.14 15.11 22.37
CA VAL A 96 -35.53 14.97 22.80
C VAL A 96 -36.18 16.34 22.84
N PHE A 97 -37.38 16.42 22.27
CA PHE A 97 -38.19 17.63 22.18
C PHE A 97 -39.50 17.47 22.92
N ASP A 98 -39.90 18.56 23.55
CA ASP A 98 -41.16 18.71 24.25
C ASP A 98 -41.85 19.98 23.76
N ARG A 99 -43.05 19.84 23.18
CA ARG A 99 -43.81 20.96 22.60
C ARG A 99 -42.93 21.85 21.70
N GLY A 100 -42.03 21.21 20.93
CA GLY A 100 -41.11 21.87 20.00
C GLY A 100 -39.79 22.38 20.62
N ARG A 101 -39.64 22.40 21.95
CA ARG A 101 -38.41 22.81 22.63
C ARG A 101 -37.50 21.61 22.89
N ALA A 102 -36.21 21.71 22.56
CA ALA A 102 -35.23 20.70 22.95
C ALA A 102 -35.06 20.71 24.48
N ILE A 103 -35.25 19.56 25.12
CA ILE A 103 -35.16 19.40 26.59
C ILE A 103 -33.98 18.53 27.03
N ALA A 104 -33.47 17.68 26.13
CA ALA A 104 -32.31 16.84 26.42
C ALA A 104 -31.59 16.46 25.12
N ARG A 105 -30.28 16.22 25.23
CA ARG A 105 -29.44 15.73 24.14
C ARG A 105 -28.38 14.80 24.71
N ALA A 106 -28.12 13.70 24.02
CA ALA A 106 -27.08 12.75 24.33
C ALA A 106 -26.33 12.41 23.05
N GLU A 107 -25.02 12.22 23.17
CA GLU A 107 -24.13 11.98 22.06
C GLU A 107 -23.21 10.81 22.38
N ARG A 108 -22.88 10.02 21.36
CA ARG A 108 -21.94 8.91 21.46
C ARG A 108 -21.04 8.95 20.23
N SER A 109 -19.75 8.81 20.47
CA SER A 109 -18.77 8.61 19.40
C SER A 109 -18.63 7.13 19.07
N LEU A 110 -18.58 6.85 17.76
CA LEU A 110 -18.41 5.53 17.18
C LEU A 110 -17.16 5.52 16.28
N GLY A 111 -16.15 4.75 16.66
CA GLY A 111 -14.94 4.60 15.87
C GLY A 111 -15.19 3.81 14.59
N ILE A 112 -14.41 4.08 13.55
CA ILE A 112 -14.42 3.33 12.29
C ILE A 112 -13.03 2.79 12.02
N GLU A 113 -12.92 1.48 11.83
CA GLU A 113 -11.72 0.82 11.33
C GLU A 113 -11.90 0.45 9.86
N LEU A 114 -10.93 0.79 9.03
CA LEU A 114 -10.83 0.28 7.67
C LEU A 114 -9.99 -0.99 7.69
N TYR A 115 -10.51 -2.06 7.11
CA TYR A 115 -9.76 -3.30 6.93
C TYR A 115 -10.04 -3.86 5.55
N GLY A 116 -9.03 -3.91 4.68
CA GLY A 116 -9.24 -4.35 3.30
C GLY A 116 -8.27 -5.44 2.87
N GLU A 117 -8.75 -6.39 2.08
CA GLU A 117 -8.00 -7.54 1.56
C GLU A 117 -8.08 -7.60 0.02
N SER A 118 -6.91 -7.73 -0.61
CA SER A 118 -6.70 -8.03 -2.04
C SER A 118 -6.97 -9.51 -2.32
N PRO A 119 -7.30 -9.94 -3.56
CA PRO A 119 -7.42 -11.35 -3.92
C PRO A 119 -6.19 -12.20 -3.60
N PHE A 120 -5.00 -11.58 -3.60
CA PHE A 120 -3.73 -12.24 -3.29
C PHE A 120 -3.76 -12.89 -1.92
N ASP A 121 -3.63 -14.21 -1.86
CA ASP A 121 -3.55 -15.02 -0.66
C ASP A 121 -2.14 -15.60 -0.49
N PRO A 122 -1.36 -15.16 0.52
CA PRO A 122 -0.01 -15.67 0.72
C PRO A 122 0.07 -17.19 0.91
N ALA A 123 -0.96 -17.84 1.44
CA ALA A 123 -0.95 -19.30 1.62
C ALA A 123 -1.11 -20.02 0.28
N ARG A 124 -1.94 -19.48 -0.62
CA ARG A 124 -2.29 -20.06 -1.92
C ARG A 124 -1.39 -19.61 -3.06
N ASP A 125 -1.04 -18.33 -3.10
CA ASP A 125 -0.45 -17.64 -4.25
C ASP A 125 1.07 -17.45 -4.11
N ARG A 126 1.67 -17.84 -2.98
CA ARG A 126 3.13 -17.86 -2.82
C ARG A 126 3.79 -18.76 -3.86
N LEU A 127 5.01 -18.40 -4.23
CA LEU A 127 5.85 -19.26 -5.05
C LEU A 127 6.42 -20.41 -4.22
N PRO A 128 6.78 -21.55 -4.85
CA PRO A 128 7.31 -22.71 -4.13
C PRO A 128 8.74 -22.53 -3.61
N TRP A 129 9.39 -21.40 -3.92
CA TRP A 129 10.76 -21.09 -3.53
C TRP A 129 10.82 -19.73 -2.83
N ALA A 130 11.60 -19.63 -1.76
CA ALA A 130 12.02 -18.34 -1.23
C ALA A 130 13.11 -17.70 -2.09
N ASN A 131 13.31 -16.39 -1.94
CA ASN A 131 14.41 -15.63 -2.52
C ASN A 131 15.75 -15.94 -1.83
N ARG A 132 16.19 -17.20 -1.93
CA ARG A 132 17.48 -17.71 -1.44
C ARG A 132 18.05 -18.68 -2.46
N ALA A 133 19.36 -18.70 -2.65
CA ALA A 133 20.00 -19.57 -3.65
C ALA A 133 19.85 -21.06 -3.29
N SER A 134 19.69 -21.39 -2.01
CA SER A 134 19.42 -22.75 -1.53
C SER A 134 18.06 -23.30 -1.98
N GLU A 135 17.08 -22.43 -2.26
CA GLU A 135 15.73 -22.84 -2.66
C GLU A 135 15.46 -22.57 -4.14
N PHE A 136 15.73 -21.33 -4.60
CA PHE A 136 15.51 -20.94 -5.99
C PHE A 136 16.63 -21.40 -6.92
N GLY A 137 17.78 -21.80 -6.37
CA GLY A 137 19.02 -22.05 -7.10
C GLY A 137 19.77 -20.75 -7.46
N PRO A 138 21.07 -20.83 -7.75
CA PRO A 138 21.84 -19.68 -8.20
C PRO A 138 21.33 -19.17 -9.55
N VAL A 139 21.49 -17.87 -9.78
CA VAL A 139 21.12 -17.19 -11.02
C VAL A 139 22.33 -16.42 -11.52
N GLU A 140 22.74 -16.71 -12.75
CA GLU A 140 23.79 -15.98 -13.45
C GLU A 140 23.19 -15.13 -14.59
N PRO A 141 23.86 -14.06 -15.05
CA PRO A 141 23.37 -13.17 -16.10
C PRO A 141 23.47 -13.82 -17.49
N ASP A 142 22.69 -14.87 -17.69
CA ASP A 142 22.60 -15.65 -18.92
C ASP A 142 22.07 -14.79 -20.07
N GLU A 143 22.63 -15.03 -21.26
CA GLU A 143 22.20 -14.37 -22.49
C GLU A 143 20.77 -14.72 -22.89
N ARG A 144 20.31 -15.95 -22.62
CA ARG A 144 18.92 -16.39 -22.86
C ARG A 144 17.93 -15.47 -22.15
N TYR A 145 18.09 -15.28 -20.84
CA TYR A 145 17.19 -14.43 -20.04
C TYR A 145 17.33 -12.97 -20.39
N PHE A 146 18.55 -12.51 -20.71
CA PHE A 146 18.78 -11.14 -21.15
C PHE A 146 18.02 -10.82 -22.44
N ARG A 147 18.07 -11.69 -23.46
CA ARG A 147 17.33 -11.54 -24.72
C ARG A 147 15.82 -11.72 -24.54
N ALA A 148 15.39 -12.57 -23.62
CA ALA A 148 13.97 -12.69 -23.26
C ALA A 148 13.44 -11.41 -22.58
N THR A 149 14.28 -10.75 -21.78
CA THR A 149 13.97 -9.52 -21.05
C THR A 149 13.90 -8.30 -21.97
N TYR A 150 14.91 -8.10 -22.82
CA TYR A 150 15.06 -6.88 -23.61
C TYR A 150 14.99 -7.13 -25.11
N ARG A 151 14.25 -6.25 -25.80
CA ARG A 151 14.25 -6.10 -27.26
C ARG A 151 15.25 -5.05 -27.73
N LEU A 152 15.44 -3.97 -26.96
CA LEU A 152 16.33 -2.86 -27.31
C LEU A 152 17.17 -2.41 -26.11
N VAL A 153 18.49 -2.37 -26.31
CA VAL A 153 19.51 -2.06 -25.29
C VAL A 153 20.66 -1.31 -25.96
N LEU A 154 21.25 -0.31 -25.29
CA LEU A 154 22.50 0.30 -25.75
C LEU A 154 23.69 -0.49 -25.20
N PHE A 155 24.68 -0.79 -26.05
CA PHE A 155 25.90 -1.51 -25.65
C PHE A 155 25.60 -2.81 -24.87
N PRO A 156 24.86 -3.77 -25.47
CA PRO A 156 24.25 -4.89 -24.77
C PRO A 156 25.24 -5.73 -23.96
N GLU A 157 26.46 -5.98 -24.47
CA GLU A 157 27.46 -6.72 -23.72
C GLU A 157 27.96 -6.00 -22.47
N ALA A 158 28.17 -4.68 -22.57
CA ALA A 158 28.64 -3.86 -21.45
C ALA A 158 27.54 -3.73 -20.40
N PHE A 159 26.28 -3.55 -20.82
CA PHE A 159 25.13 -3.54 -19.92
C PHE A 159 24.92 -4.89 -19.23
N ARG A 160 25.00 -6.00 -19.98
CA ARG A 160 24.88 -7.37 -19.45
C ARG A 160 25.96 -7.68 -18.42
N ARG A 161 27.22 -7.38 -18.72
CA ARG A 161 28.37 -7.61 -17.82
C ARG A 161 28.41 -6.63 -16.63
N GLY A 162 27.81 -5.46 -16.78
CA GLY A 162 27.73 -4.39 -15.77
C GLY A 162 26.45 -4.46 -14.93
N LEU A 163 25.59 -3.45 -15.08
CA LEU A 163 24.43 -3.25 -14.20
C LEU A 163 23.47 -4.45 -14.17
N TYR A 164 23.18 -5.07 -15.32
CA TYR A 164 22.27 -6.22 -15.36
C TYR A 164 22.79 -7.37 -14.50
N ARG A 165 24.08 -7.72 -14.61
CA ARG A 165 24.72 -8.75 -13.78
C ARG A 165 24.61 -8.45 -12.31
N ILE A 166 24.83 -7.22 -11.88
CA ILE A 166 24.76 -6.86 -10.46
C ILE A 166 23.34 -7.05 -9.91
N VAL A 167 22.34 -6.76 -10.74
CA VAL A 167 20.94 -6.84 -10.35
C VAL A 167 20.42 -8.27 -10.35
N VAL A 168 20.61 -9.03 -11.44
CA VAL A 168 19.95 -10.34 -11.58
C VAL A 168 20.72 -11.50 -10.94
N ARG A 169 21.98 -11.28 -10.58
CA ARG A 169 22.81 -12.35 -10.07
C ARG A 169 22.38 -12.75 -8.67
N MET A 170 22.22 -14.05 -8.47
CA MET A 170 21.96 -14.67 -7.19
C MET A 170 23.03 -15.73 -6.96
N THR A 171 23.89 -15.52 -5.97
CA THR A 171 25.00 -16.42 -5.67
C THR A 171 24.63 -17.39 -4.54
N SER A 172 25.24 -18.57 -4.55
CA SER A 172 25.18 -19.49 -3.41
C SER A 172 25.81 -18.85 -2.17
N GLU A 173 25.30 -19.20 -0.99
CA GLU A 173 25.73 -18.65 0.31
C GLU A 173 27.26 -18.66 0.44
N GLY A 174 27.84 -17.55 0.91
CA GLY A 174 29.28 -17.40 1.13
C GLY A 174 30.09 -16.88 -0.06
N SER A 175 29.49 -16.63 -1.23
CA SER A 175 30.20 -16.11 -2.41
C SER A 175 29.64 -14.75 -2.89
N GLY A 176 30.23 -13.65 -2.40
CA GLY A 176 29.89 -12.28 -2.84
C GLY A 176 28.67 -11.64 -2.14
N PRO A 177 28.33 -10.38 -2.48
CA PRO A 177 27.19 -9.68 -1.87
C PRO A 177 25.87 -10.40 -2.19
N PRO A 178 24.94 -10.51 -1.21
CA PRO A 178 23.70 -11.26 -1.37
C PRO A 178 22.78 -10.57 -2.37
N GLY A 179 22.79 -11.05 -3.62
CA GLY A 179 21.80 -10.71 -4.63
C GLY A 179 20.57 -11.62 -4.54
N GLY A 180 19.51 -11.30 -5.27
CA GLY A 180 18.31 -12.13 -5.29
C GLY A 180 17.26 -11.62 -6.26
N VAL A 181 16.36 -12.51 -6.67
CA VAL A 181 15.30 -12.25 -7.65
C VAL A 181 13.99 -11.78 -6.99
N CYS A 182 14.05 -11.10 -5.84
CA CYS A 182 12.88 -10.72 -5.04
C CYS A 182 11.82 -9.97 -5.86
N SER A 183 12.21 -8.99 -6.68
CA SER A 183 11.29 -8.27 -7.55
C SER A 183 10.62 -9.19 -8.57
N GLY A 184 11.34 -10.15 -9.14
CA GLY A 184 10.74 -11.10 -10.08
C GLY A 184 9.72 -12.00 -9.40
N MET A 185 10.04 -12.48 -8.19
CA MET A 185 9.15 -13.33 -7.41
C MET A 185 7.88 -12.61 -6.98
N ALA A 186 8.00 -11.39 -6.43
CA ALA A 186 6.86 -10.54 -6.06
C ALA A 186 5.94 -10.29 -7.27
N ARG A 187 6.53 -9.91 -8.40
CA ARG A 187 5.80 -9.61 -9.64
C ARG A 187 5.15 -10.86 -10.23
N ALA A 188 5.82 -12.01 -10.21
CA ALA A 188 5.28 -13.26 -10.71
C ALA A 188 4.12 -13.76 -9.83
N ALA A 189 4.28 -13.75 -8.50
CA ALA A 189 3.25 -14.16 -7.56
C ALA A 189 1.98 -13.30 -7.70
N LEU A 190 2.14 -11.97 -7.73
CA LEU A 190 1.01 -11.06 -7.93
C LEU A 190 0.35 -11.29 -9.30
N ALA A 191 1.13 -11.40 -10.38
CA ALA A 191 0.59 -11.65 -11.71
C ALA A 191 -0.19 -12.98 -11.79
N ARG A 192 0.27 -14.04 -11.12
CA ARG A 192 -0.44 -15.32 -11.04
C ARG A 192 -1.75 -15.18 -10.29
N SER A 193 -1.74 -14.53 -9.11
CA SER A 193 -2.96 -14.31 -8.32
C SER A 193 -4.04 -13.53 -9.07
N LEU A 194 -3.63 -12.68 -10.01
CA LEU A 194 -4.52 -11.88 -10.85
C LEU A 194 -4.84 -12.53 -12.21
N GLY A 195 -4.39 -13.77 -12.44
CA GLY A 195 -4.60 -14.50 -13.71
C GLY A 195 -3.84 -13.94 -14.92
N MET A 196 -2.86 -13.05 -14.70
CA MET A 196 -2.04 -12.43 -15.75
C MET A 196 -0.84 -13.29 -16.16
N LEU A 197 -0.47 -14.29 -15.34
CA LEU A 197 0.61 -15.24 -15.60
C LEU A 197 0.11 -16.66 -15.30
N ARG A 198 0.32 -17.58 -16.25
CA ARG A 198 -0.09 -19.00 -16.13
C ARG A 198 1.08 -19.99 -16.14
N ALA A 199 2.31 -19.48 -16.15
CA ALA A 199 3.51 -20.31 -16.18
C ALA A 199 3.64 -21.15 -14.89
N GLU A 200 4.12 -22.38 -15.04
CA GLU A 200 4.35 -23.34 -13.96
C GLU A 200 5.74 -23.98 -14.08
N GLY A 201 6.20 -24.68 -13.03
CA GLY A 201 7.46 -25.42 -13.03
C GLY A 201 8.67 -24.58 -13.47
N GLU A 202 9.44 -25.09 -14.43
CA GLU A 202 10.61 -24.38 -14.98
C GLU A 202 10.23 -23.08 -15.68
N GLU A 203 9.13 -23.05 -16.44
CA GLU A 203 8.68 -21.84 -17.13
C GLU A 203 8.44 -20.70 -16.12
N LEU A 204 7.84 -21.01 -14.97
CA LEU A 204 7.65 -20.03 -13.90
C LEU A 204 8.97 -19.48 -13.36
N ARG A 205 9.97 -20.34 -13.19
CA ARG A 205 11.31 -19.94 -12.73
C ARG A 205 11.97 -19.00 -13.75
N GLU A 206 11.87 -19.29 -15.04
CA GLU A 206 12.38 -18.42 -16.11
C GLU A 206 11.65 -17.07 -16.12
N GLN A 207 10.32 -17.07 -15.97
CA GLN A 207 9.53 -15.85 -15.91
C GLN A 207 9.89 -14.99 -14.70
N VAL A 208 10.20 -15.59 -13.55
CA VAL A 208 10.73 -14.86 -12.37
C VAL A 208 12.02 -14.13 -12.72
N ILE A 209 12.99 -14.81 -13.35
CA ILE A 209 14.27 -14.21 -13.73
C ILE A 209 14.05 -13.05 -14.73
N VAL A 210 13.22 -13.27 -15.75
CA VAL A 210 12.87 -12.26 -16.74
C VAL A 210 12.21 -11.04 -16.08
N LEU A 211 11.18 -11.25 -15.26
CA LEU A 211 10.47 -10.17 -14.57
C LEU A 211 11.37 -9.41 -13.60
N HIS A 212 12.31 -10.10 -12.96
CA HIS A 212 13.31 -9.45 -12.12
C HIS A 212 14.22 -8.55 -12.95
N GLY A 213 14.70 -9.01 -14.11
CA GLY A 213 15.47 -8.19 -15.05
C GLY A 213 14.69 -6.95 -15.52
N ARG A 214 13.37 -7.05 -15.69
CA ARG A 214 12.55 -5.95 -16.19
C ARG A 214 12.46 -4.73 -15.28
N GLN A 215 12.96 -4.79 -14.05
CA GLN A 215 13.12 -3.59 -13.20
C GLN A 215 14.04 -2.54 -13.83
N LEU A 216 14.95 -2.95 -14.71
CA LEU A 216 15.85 -2.07 -15.46
C LEU A 216 15.28 -1.65 -16.82
N THR A 217 14.00 -1.90 -17.08
CA THR A 217 13.36 -1.39 -18.30
C THR A 217 13.02 0.09 -18.17
N ASP A 218 13.07 0.82 -19.28
CA ASP A 218 12.73 2.25 -19.32
C ASP A 218 11.32 2.48 -18.76
N ARG A 219 10.38 1.59 -19.09
CA ARG A 219 9.00 1.66 -18.60
C ARG A 219 8.91 1.48 -17.08
N ALA A 220 9.61 0.51 -16.51
CA ALA A 220 9.63 0.30 -15.07
C ALA A 220 10.30 1.48 -14.33
N LEU A 221 11.45 1.94 -14.83
CA LEU A 221 12.15 3.10 -14.27
C LEU A 221 11.30 4.37 -14.31
N LEU A 222 10.69 4.68 -15.46
CA LEU A 222 9.84 5.86 -15.63
C LEU A 222 8.59 5.79 -14.75
N ALA A 223 8.00 4.60 -14.59
CA ALA A 223 6.85 4.41 -13.71
C ALA A 223 7.18 4.63 -12.22
N GLY A 224 8.43 4.38 -11.80
CA GLY A 224 8.92 4.67 -10.45
C GLY A 224 9.48 6.09 -10.27
N THR A 225 9.85 6.78 -11.34
CA THR A 225 10.64 8.03 -11.32
C THR A 225 10.03 9.13 -10.45
N LEU A 226 8.73 9.40 -10.59
CA LEU A 226 8.08 10.46 -9.79
C LEU A 226 8.08 10.15 -8.30
N GLN A 227 7.89 8.89 -7.92
CA GLN A 227 7.93 8.47 -6.51
C GLN A 227 9.36 8.42 -5.98
N PHE A 228 10.35 8.17 -6.83
CA PHE A 228 11.74 8.25 -6.41
C PHE A 228 12.17 9.69 -6.13
N PHE A 229 11.85 10.64 -7.01
CA PHE A 229 12.23 12.05 -6.84
C PHE A 229 11.35 12.84 -5.85
N TRP A 230 10.09 12.44 -5.67
CA TRP A 230 9.18 12.96 -4.65
C TRP A 230 8.67 11.83 -3.75
N PRO A 231 9.55 11.25 -2.91
CA PRO A 231 9.25 10.07 -2.11
C PRO A 231 8.20 10.38 -1.06
N SER A 232 7.20 9.49 -1.00
CA SER A 232 6.09 9.60 -0.05
C SER A 232 5.45 8.23 0.20
N PRO A 233 5.82 7.54 1.30
CA PRO A 233 5.13 6.32 1.75
C PRO A 233 3.61 6.49 1.85
N ARG A 234 3.13 7.67 2.29
CA ARG A 234 1.70 8.01 2.31
C ARG A 234 1.07 7.90 0.93
N ARG A 235 1.69 8.43 -0.12
CA ARG A 235 1.16 8.33 -1.50
C ARG A 235 1.15 6.89 -2.00
N ALA A 236 2.18 6.10 -1.67
CA ALA A 236 2.22 4.67 -2.02
C ALA A 236 1.05 3.91 -1.37
N TYR A 237 0.81 4.15 -0.08
CA TYR A 237 -0.33 3.62 0.65
C TYR A 237 -1.68 4.06 0.09
N GLN A 238 -1.86 5.36 -0.16
CA GLN A 238 -3.09 5.93 -0.72
C GLN A 238 -3.46 5.28 -2.05
N ARG A 239 -2.47 5.07 -2.93
CA ARG A 239 -2.70 4.38 -4.21
C ARG A 239 -3.18 2.94 -4.01
N PHE A 240 -2.57 2.21 -3.08
CA PHE A 240 -2.98 0.83 -2.77
C PHE A 240 -4.40 0.77 -2.21
N ILE A 241 -4.74 1.60 -1.22
CA ILE A 241 -6.09 1.59 -0.64
C ILE A 241 -7.14 2.06 -1.64
N ASP A 242 -6.83 3.04 -2.48
CA ASP A 242 -7.79 3.53 -3.48
C ASP A 242 -8.06 2.48 -4.55
N ASP A 243 -7.09 1.60 -4.83
CA ASP A 243 -7.30 0.46 -5.71
C ASP A 243 -8.23 -0.56 -5.08
N LEU A 244 -7.97 -0.95 -3.83
CA LEU A 244 -8.82 -1.89 -3.10
C LEU A 244 -10.24 -1.36 -2.88
N LEU A 245 -10.38 -0.12 -2.42
CA LEU A 245 -11.69 0.47 -2.13
C LEU A 245 -12.54 0.66 -3.39
N ARG A 246 -11.92 0.88 -4.56
CA ARG A 246 -12.65 1.06 -5.83
C ARG A 246 -12.89 -0.24 -6.59
N ARG A 247 -11.91 -1.15 -6.61
CA ARG A 247 -11.90 -2.32 -7.50
C ARG A 247 -11.92 -3.65 -6.76
N GLY A 248 -11.62 -3.67 -5.46
CA GLY A 248 -11.44 -4.89 -4.67
C GLY A 248 -10.06 -5.53 -4.83
N TRP A 249 -9.20 -5.02 -5.71
CA TRP A 249 -7.86 -5.58 -5.99
C TRP A 249 -6.85 -4.50 -6.38
N SER A 250 -5.55 -4.83 -6.29
CA SER A 250 -4.44 -3.97 -6.71
C SER A 250 -3.37 -4.76 -7.44
N ASP A 251 -2.80 -4.19 -8.51
CA ASP A 251 -1.64 -4.70 -9.24
C ASP A 251 -0.33 -4.00 -8.84
N LEU A 252 -0.29 -3.37 -7.66
CA LEU A 252 0.91 -2.73 -7.14
C LEU A 252 1.75 -3.74 -6.36
N CYS A 253 3.06 -3.71 -6.59
CA CYS A 253 4.03 -4.18 -5.60
C CYS A 253 4.71 -2.97 -4.97
N PHE A 254 5.17 -3.13 -3.74
CA PHE A 254 5.94 -2.11 -3.02
C PHE A 254 7.41 -2.47 -3.09
N ASP A 255 8.20 -1.59 -3.71
CA ASP A 255 9.65 -1.59 -3.57
C ASP A 255 9.97 -0.79 -2.31
N VAL A 256 10.34 -1.49 -1.23
CA VAL A 256 10.71 -0.94 0.09
C VAL A 256 12.22 -0.86 0.23
N ASN A 257 12.69 -0.21 1.28
CA ASN A 257 14.10 0.11 1.52
C ASN A 257 14.75 0.86 0.33
N VAL A 258 13.97 1.63 -0.43
CA VAL A 258 14.49 2.40 -1.57
C VAL A 258 15.15 3.67 -1.05
N PRO A 259 16.45 3.91 -1.30
CA PRO A 259 17.13 5.10 -0.78
C PRO A 259 16.52 6.38 -1.35
N LYS A 260 16.37 7.40 -0.50
CA LYS A 260 15.94 8.74 -0.95
C LYS A 260 17.02 9.37 -1.85
N PRO A 261 16.65 10.12 -2.90
CA PRO A 261 17.59 10.58 -3.92
C PRO A 261 18.63 11.59 -3.41
N TRP A 262 18.34 12.27 -2.30
CA TRP A 262 19.25 13.22 -1.66
C TRP A 262 20.29 12.58 -0.73
N ARG A 263 20.33 11.25 -0.62
CA ARG A 263 21.38 10.56 0.12
C ARG A 263 22.74 10.77 -0.54
N ARG A 264 23.77 11.02 0.28
CA ARG A 264 25.15 11.17 -0.19
C ARG A 264 25.69 9.91 -0.87
N ASP A 265 25.24 8.75 -0.43
CA ASP A 265 25.63 7.43 -0.91
C ASP A 265 24.61 6.80 -1.87
N VAL A 266 23.64 7.58 -2.40
CA VAL A 266 22.48 7.06 -3.16
C VAL A 266 22.86 6.06 -4.26
N ILE A 267 23.96 6.29 -4.99
CA ILE A 267 24.41 5.38 -6.05
C ILE A 267 24.79 4.00 -5.48
N ARG A 268 25.54 3.96 -4.37
CA ARG A 268 25.92 2.70 -3.72
C ARG A 268 24.69 2.05 -3.09
N ALA A 269 23.84 2.86 -2.45
CA ALA A 269 22.62 2.40 -1.82
C ALA A 269 21.65 1.77 -2.83
N LEU A 270 21.46 2.36 -4.01
CA LEU A 270 20.60 1.81 -5.07
C LEU A 270 21.05 0.44 -5.60
N LEU A 271 22.34 0.10 -5.45
CA LEU A 271 22.87 -1.20 -5.87
C LEU A 271 22.79 -2.28 -4.80
N GLY A 272 22.60 -1.91 -3.53
CA GLY A 272 22.59 -2.84 -2.39
C GLY A 272 21.35 -2.78 -1.50
N GLN A 273 20.45 -1.84 -1.77
CA GLN A 273 19.18 -1.66 -1.08
C GLN A 273 18.04 -1.69 -2.09
N GLY A 274 16.84 -1.99 -1.61
CA GLY A 274 15.69 -2.25 -2.45
C GLY A 274 15.20 -3.68 -2.22
N HIS A 275 13.93 -3.80 -1.88
CA HIS A 275 13.30 -5.08 -1.64
C HIS A 275 11.85 -5.02 -2.08
N THR A 276 11.40 -5.94 -2.91
CA THR A 276 10.03 -5.90 -3.43
C THR A 276 9.13 -6.86 -2.68
N VAL A 277 8.00 -6.35 -2.20
CA VAL A 277 6.96 -7.12 -1.49
C VAL A 277 5.59 -6.95 -2.16
N VAL A 278 4.69 -7.89 -1.94
CA VAL A 278 3.30 -7.84 -2.44
C VAL A 278 2.37 -7.38 -1.32
N PRO A 279 1.85 -6.14 -1.34
CA PRO A 279 0.82 -5.72 -0.40
C PRO A 279 -0.50 -6.44 -0.70
N TYR A 280 -1.06 -7.12 0.30
CA TYR A 280 -2.28 -7.90 0.12
C TYR A 280 -3.40 -7.53 1.10
N ALA A 281 -3.12 -6.83 2.19
CA ALA A 281 -4.17 -6.30 3.05
C ALA A 281 -3.73 -5.01 3.73
N PHE A 282 -4.69 -4.24 4.26
CA PHE A 282 -4.41 -3.09 5.10
C PHE A 282 -5.35 -3.01 6.29
N ARG A 283 -4.89 -2.36 7.35
CA ARG A 283 -5.68 -1.94 8.50
C ARG A 283 -5.41 -0.46 8.79
N GLN A 284 -6.45 0.32 9.01
CA GLN A 284 -6.34 1.71 9.42
C GLN A 284 -7.40 2.04 10.46
N ARG A 285 -6.97 2.44 11.65
CA ARG A 285 -7.84 2.77 12.79
C ARG A 285 -7.90 4.28 13.04
N GLU A 286 -6.86 4.99 12.62
CA GLU A 286 -6.65 6.41 12.84
C GLU A 286 -6.17 7.05 11.53
N PRO A 287 -6.48 8.33 11.29
CA PRO A 287 -6.08 9.02 10.07
C PRO A 287 -4.56 9.09 9.88
N GLU A 288 -3.78 9.06 10.96
CA GLU A 288 -2.34 9.26 10.98
C GLU A 288 -1.53 7.96 10.87
N GLN A 289 -2.12 6.80 11.15
CA GLN A 289 -1.39 5.53 11.20
C GLN A 289 -2.10 4.43 10.41
N ALA A 290 -1.33 3.70 9.60
CA ALA A 290 -1.83 2.56 8.85
C ALA A 290 -0.86 1.38 8.90
N GLU A 291 -1.42 0.20 8.74
CA GLU A 291 -0.69 -1.06 8.60
C GLU A 291 -1.00 -1.66 7.23
N VAL A 292 0.03 -2.19 6.57
CA VAL A 292 -0.11 -2.95 5.33
C VAL A 292 0.52 -4.32 5.53
N LEU A 293 -0.29 -5.36 5.41
CA LEU A 293 0.19 -6.73 5.41
C LEU A 293 0.77 -7.03 4.03
N VAL A 294 1.98 -7.59 4.02
CA VAL A 294 2.71 -7.86 2.79
C VAL A 294 3.22 -9.30 2.76
N TRP A 295 3.29 -9.87 1.56
CA TRP A 295 4.03 -11.10 1.32
C TRP A 295 5.45 -10.75 0.88
N ASP A 296 6.43 -11.28 1.61
CA ASP A 296 7.86 -11.09 1.37
C ASP A 296 8.46 -12.35 0.71
N PRO A 297 8.95 -12.28 -0.55
CA PRO A 297 9.60 -13.41 -1.20
C PRO A 297 10.85 -13.94 -0.47
N SER A 298 11.54 -13.12 0.33
CA SER A 298 12.70 -13.54 1.11
C SER A 298 12.33 -14.23 2.42
N ARG A 299 11.07 -14.10 2.88
CA ARG A 299 10.55 -14.72 4.10
C ARG A 299 9.11 -15.24 3.87
N PRO A 300 8.89 -16.11 2.87
CA PRO A 300 7.54 -16.55 2.50
C PRO A 300 6.85 -17.37 3.60
N GLU A 301 7.62 -17.92 4.54
CA GLU A 301 7.14 -18.60 5.75
C GLU A 301 6.52 -17.65 6.78
N ALA A 302 6.98 -16.41 6.86
CA ALA A 302 6.47 -15.38 7.79
C ALA A 302 5.28 -14.59 7.20
N ALA A 303 4.59 -15.21 6.23
CA ALA A 303 3.41 -14.63 5.61
C ALA A 303 2.27 -14.52 6.63
N GLY A 304 1.66 -13.33 6.75
CA GLY A 304 0.68 -13.04 7.81
C GLY A 304 1.25 -12.25 8.99
N GLU A 305 2.56 -12.35 9.23
CA GLU A 305 3.26 -11.63 10.31
C GLU A 305 4.02 -10.40 9.79
N THR A 306 4.32 -10.41 8.49
CA THR A 306 5.10 -9.35 7.86
C THR A 306 4.22 -8.13 7.57
N VAL A 307 4.42 -7.07 8.36
CA VAL A 307 3.63 -5.83 8.32
C VAL A 307 4.52 -4.62 8.08
N ILE A 308 4.10 -3.76 7.17
CA ILE A 308 4.61 -2.39 7.03
C ILE A 308 3.73 -1.48 7.90
N THR A 309 4.31 -0.78 8.85
CA THR A 309 3.61 0.26 9.62
C THR A 309 3.95 1.62 9.02
N LEU A 310 2.94 2.43 8.73
CA LEU A 310 3.08 3.76 8.14
C LEU A 310 2.63 4.83 9.12
N ASP A 311 3.50 5.84 9.31
CA ASP A 311 3.14 7.13 9.89
C ASP A 311 2.80 8.07 8.73
N LEU A 312 1.49 8.21 8.48
CA LEU A 312 0.93 9.01 7.39
C LEU A 312 1.03 10.52 7.66
N GLN A 313 1.17 10.92 8.93
CA GLN A 313 1.34 12.32 9.31
C GLN A 313 2.77 12.78 8.99
N ARG A 314 3.78 11.97 9.35
CA ARG A 314 5.20 12.27 9.14
C ARG A 314 5.75 11.74 7.82
N ASP A 315 4.94 11.02 7.04
CA ASP A 315 5.29 10.42 5.75
C ASP A 315 6.50 9.47 5.84
N ARG A 316 6.45 8.59 6.86
CA ARG A 316 7.50 7.61 7.19
C ARG A 316 6.90 6.22 7.33
N TYR A 317 7.74 5.19 7.29
CA TYR A 317 7.29 3.82 7.50
C TYR A 317 8.36 3.00 8.21
N ARG A 318 7.93 1.88 8.78
CA ARG A 318 8.75 0.86 9.40
C ARG A 318 8.45 -0.48 8.74
N TYR A 319 9.49 -1.25 8.45
CA TYR A 319 9.43 -2.59 7.88
C TYR A 319 10.49 -3.49 8.53
N PRO A 320 10.21 -4.10 9.69
CA PRO A 320 11.23 -4.79 10.46
C PRO A 320 11.76 -6.08 9.79
N PRO A 321 13.04 -6.43 10.03
CA PRO A 321 14.08 -5.62 10.67
C PRO A 321 14.77 -4.65 9.69
N LEU A 322 14.30 -4.56 8.44
CA LEU A 322 15.01 -3.91 7.34
C LEU A 322 14.97 -2.37 7.37
N VAL A 323 13.87 -1.80 7.86
CA VAL A 323 13.63 -0.35 7.87
C VAL A 323 12.98 0.08 9.17
N ASP A 324 13.47 1.17 9.74
CA ASP A 324 12.83 1.94 10.82
C ASP A 324 12.44 3.35 10.36
N TYR A 325 11.64 4.06 11.16
CA TYR A 325 11.07 5.36 10.80
C TYR A 325 12.10 6.45 10.53
N GLU A 326 13.30 6.34 11.10
CA GLU A 326 14.39 7.32 10.93
C GLU A 326 15.24 7.08 9.67
N ASP A 327 15.05 5.96 8.99
CA ASP A 327 15.86 5.64 7.82
C ASP A 327 15.54 6.58 6.65
N ALA A 328 16.61 6.97 5.93
CA ALA A 328 16.52 7.82 4.75
C ALA A 328 16.08 7.03 3.50
N VAL A 329 14.97 6.28 3.62
CA VAL A 329 14.42 5.42 2.59
C VAL A 329 12.94 5.74 2.32
N THR A 330 12.38 5.14 1.28
CA THR A 330 10.99 5.33 0.85
C THR A 330 10.38 4.02 0.34
N ILE A 331 9.11 4.10 -0.05
CA ILE A 331 8.37 3.07 -0.77
C ILE A 331 8.10 3.58 -2.18
N VAL A 332 8.42 2.78 -3.18
CA VAL A 332 7.98 3.02 -4.56
C VAL A 332 6.92 1.99 -4.92
N ALA A 333 5.70 2.44 -5.22
CA ALA A 333 4.60 1.58 -5.63
C ALA A 333 4.45 1.60 -7.16
N VAL A 334 4.94 0.57 -7.83
CA VAL A 334 4.84 0.44 -9.30
C VAL A 334 3.81 -0.61 -9.69
N ARG A 335 3.05 -0.32 -10.75
CA ARG A 335 2.03 -1.20 -11.34
C ARG A 335 2.66 -2.38 -12.07
N GLN A 336 2.02 -3.54 -12.03
CA GLN A 336 2.45 -4.76 -12.70
C GLN A 336 2.62 -4.56 -14.21
N HIS A 337 1.74 -3.78 -14.85
CA HIS A 337 1.80 -3.56 -16.30
C HIS A 337 3.13 -2.91 -16.76
N ALA A 338 3.81 -2.13 -15.90
CA ALA A 338 5.10 -1.52 -16.24
C ALA A 338 6.20 -2.58 -16.43
N TYR A 339 6.12 -3.66 -15.65
CA TYR A 339 7.02 -4.82 -15.73
C TYR A 339 6.55 -5.83 -16.78
N LEU A 340 5.24 -6.00 -17.01
CA LEU A 340 4.77 -6.98 -18.01
C LEU A 340 5.03 -6.55 -19.46
N HIS A 341 5.06 -5.24 -19.75
CA HIS A 341 5.11 -4.74 -21.12
C HIS A 341 6.41 -3.99 -21.47
N GLY A 342 7.29 -3.72 -20.50
CA GLY A 342 8.58 -3.08 -20.73
C GLY A 342 9.59 -4.05 -21.34
N ARG A 343 10.21 -3.67 -22.48
CA ARG A 343 11.28 -4.45 -23.14
C ARG A 343 12.44 -3.60 -23.66
N THR A 344 12.53 -2.34 -23.28
CA THR A 344 13.63 -1.44 -23.65
C THR A 344 14.41 -1.05 -22.40
N ALA A 345 15.72 -0.89 -22.50
CA ALA A 345 16.58 -0.53 -21.36
C ALA A 345 17.61 0.54 -21.74
N MET A 346 17.20 1.57 -22.48
CA MET A 346 18.08 2.64 -22.94
C MET A 346 18.64 3.43 -21.76
N LEU A 347 17.78 3.80 -20.81
CA LEU A 347 18.14 4.58 -19.62
C LEU A 347 19.09 3.79 -18.72
N SER A 348 18.76 2.54 -18.43
CA SER A 348 19.63 1.66 -17.62
C SER A 348 20.95 1.35 -18.30
N SER A 349 21.00 1.27 -19.63
CA SER A 349 22.24 1.09 -20.38
C SER A 349 23.16 2.30 -20.24
N LEU A 350 22.61 3.52 -20.37
CA LEU A 350 23.37 4.76 -20.16
C LEU A 350 23.85 4.88 -18.71
N ALA A 351 22.99 4.57 -17.74
CA ALA A 351 23.35 4.55 -16.33
C ALA A 351 24.48 3.54 -16.06
N SER A 352 24.40 2.34 -16.64
CA SER A 352 25.46 1.32 -16.54
C SER A 352 26.79 1.82 -17.09
N LEU A 353 26.80 2.55 -18.21
CA LEU A 353 28.04 3.14 -18.72
C LEU A 353 28.64 4.15 -17.74
N VAL A 354 27.82 5.04 -17.15
CA VAL A 354 28.31 6.03 -16.18
C VAL A 354 28.83 5.37 -14.91
N LEU A 355 28.19 4.30 -14.45
CA LEU A 355 28.56 3.59 -13.23
C LEU A 355 29.82 2.74 -13.38
N PHE A 356 30.02 2.12 -14.55
CA PHE A 356 31.07 1.11 -14.76
C PHE A 356 32.17 1.53 -15.74
N SER A 357 32.11 2.72 -16.34
CA SER A 357 33.20 3.28 -17.16
C SER A 357 33.81 4.53 -16.50
N PRO A 358 35.07 4.48 -16.04
CA PRO A 358 35.77 5.63 -15.47
C PRO A 358 35.84 6.82 -16.44
N ARG A 359 35.99 6.55 -17.74
CA ARG A 359 36.03 7.58 -18.80
C ARG A 359 34.66 8.23 -19.01
N ALA A 360 33.59 7.44 -19.07
CA ALA A 360 32.23 7.97 -19.21
C ALA A 360 31.79 8.75 -17.97
N ARG A 361 32.18 8.31 -16.77
CA ARG A 361 31.93 9.03 -15.52
C ARG A 361 32.57 10.42 -15.51
N ARG A 362 33.83 10.53 -15.95
CA ARG A 362 34.52 11.83 -16.09
C ARG A 362 33.86 12.73 -17.12
N ALA A 363 33.45 12.18 -18.26
CA ALA A 363 32.73 12.93 -19.29
C ALA A 363 31.36 13.45 -18.80
N ALA A 364 30.58 12.61 -18.10
CA ALA A 364 29.30 13.02 -17.53
C ALA A 364 29.45 14.11 -16.46
N ILE A 365 30.46 14.01 -15.59
CA ILE A 365 30.80 15.06 -14.62
C ILE A 365 31.19 16.36 -15.33
N GLY A 366 32.00 16.27 -16.40
CA GLY A 366 32.38 17.44 -17.20
C GLY A 366 31.20 18.12 -17.88
N VAL A 367 30.26 17.35 -18.43
CA VAL A 367 29.02 17.86 -19.04
C VAL A 367 28.11 18.50 -18.00
N ALA A 368 27.92 17.87 -16.83
CA ALA A 368 27.11 18.42 -15.74
C ALA A 368 27.71 19.71 -15.17
N ALA A 369 29.04 19.76 -14.98
CA ALA A 369 29.75 20.95 -14.56
C ALA A 369 29.62 22.09 -15.58
N SER A 370 29.74 21.77 -16.87
CA SER A 370 29.57 22.74 -17.96
C SER A 370 28.14 23.29 -17.99
N LEU A 371 27.11 22.43 -17.88
CA LEU A 371 25.71 22.84 -17.80
C LEU A 371 25.41 23.73 -16.58
N ALA A 372 25.95 23.39 -15.41
CA ALA A 372 25.81 24.20 -14.21
C ALA A 372 26.50 25.57 -14.35
N LEU A 373 27.68 25.61 -14.99
CA LEU A 373 28.39 26.85 -15.29
C LEU A 373 27.58 27.72 -16.28
N SER A 374 27.06 27.12 -17.35
CA SER A 374 26.23 27.80 -18.36
C SER A 374 24.94 28.36 -17.75
N LEU A 375 24.27 27.59 -16.88
CA LEU A 375 23.08 28.04 -16.16
C LEU A 375 23.40 29.13 -15.13
N GLY A 376 24.56 29.06 -14.47
CA GLY A 376 25.06 30.09 -13.57
C GLY A 376 25.37 31.41 -14.30
N LEU A 377 26.02 31.34 -15.45
CA LEU A 377 26.31 32.48 -16.33
C LEU A 377 25.04 33.10 -16.91
N LEU A 378 24.06 32.29 -17.31
CA LEU A 378 22.72 32.76 -17.73
C LEU A 378 21.95 33.48 -16.62
N LYS A 379 22.15 33.08 -15.35
CA LYS A 379 21.52 33.70 -14.19
C LYS A 379 22.21 35.00 -13.77
N LEU A 380 23.52 35.11 -14.01
CA LEU A 380 24.31 36.33 -13.83
C LEU A 380 24.04 37.37 -14.93
N ALA A 381 23.85 36.95 -16.19
CA ALA A 381 23.53 37.83 -17.30
C ALA A 381 22.08 38.38 -17.30
N ARG A 382 21.22 37.91 -16.38
CA ARG A 382 19.84 38.39 -16.18
C ARG A 382 19.67 39.27 -14.93
N ARG A 383 20.77 39.61 -14.25
CA ARG A 383 20.86 40.68 -13.24
C ARG A 383 21.59 41.85 -13.88
#